data_AF-A0A853FX71-F1
#
_entry.id   AF-A0A853FX71-F1
#
_cell.length_a   1.000
_cell.length_b   1.000
_cell.length_c   1.000
_cell.angle_alpha   90.00
_cell.angle_beta   90.00
_cell.angle_gamma   90.00
#
_symmetry.space_group_name_H-M   'P 1'
#
loop_
_entity.id
_entity.type
_entity.pdbx_description
1 polymer ?
#
loop_
_entity_poly.entity_id
_entity_poly.type
_entity_poly.pdbx_seq_one_letter_code
_entity_poly.pdbx_strand_id
1 'polypeptide(L)'
;MKSSRSTWSPILPDETTVYTTRAAARLLGVSVPTVQQLVETGAIAAWKTAGGHRRIPESALHNYLRRHLPTESAADTADGSHGGPKCSLVMSSDAQTIQLCEAALLEWRLPLSLIACPADYDALLTIGLRRPDIVVMDLDGDGLDAHKALCRIVSNPELSGCQVAALATASSHVDAFSGLPARVACFYKPIDLKEFRGYLTACCLSQLRKLFPELYLPD
;
A
#
# COMPACT_ATOMS: atom_id res chain seq x y z
N MET A 1 62.67 -13.18 -11.37
CA MET A 1 62.37 -12.03 -10.50
C MET A 1 60.90 -11.64 -10.68
N LYS A 2 60.18 -11.73 -9.56
CA LYS A 2 58.83 -11.28 -9.17
C LYS A 2 57.84 -10.85 -10.28
N SER A 3 56.91 -11.78 -10.52
CA SER A 3 55.56 -11.61 -11.08
C SER A 3 54.77 -10.57 -10.26
N SER A 4 54.26 -9.55 -10.95
CA SER A 4 53.31 -8.56 -10.43
C SER A 4 51.94 -9.23 -10.27
N ARG A 5 51.60 -9.58 -9.02
CA ARG A 5 50.24 -9.99 -8.67
C ARG A 5 49.42 -8.71 -8.50
N SER A 6 48.57 -8.45 -9.50
CA SER A 6 47.52 -7.44 -9.43
C SER A 6 46.70 -7.68 -8.16
N THR A 7 46.75 -6.69 -7.27
CA THR A 7 46.09 -6.68 -5.97
C THR A 7 44.60 -6.63 -6.20
N TRP A 8 43.93 -7.78 -6.07
CA TRP A 8 42.48 -7.87 -5.93
C TRP A 8 42.09 -7.15 -4.63
N SER A 9 41.49 -5.96 -4.74
CA SER A 9 40.73 -5.37 -3.64
C SER A 9 39.26 -5.74 -3.85
N PRO A 10 38.66 -6.60 -3.02
CA PRO A 10 37.23 -6.64 -2.96
C PRO A 10 36.79 -5.31 -2.36
N ILE A 11 36.01 -4.54 -3.12
CA ILE A 11 35.14 -3.52 -2.54
C ILE A 11 34.27 -4.30 -1.55
N LEU A 12 34.58 -4.22 -0.26
CA LEU A 12 33.70 -4.66 0.80
C LEU A 12 32.78 -3.47 1.06
N PRO A 13 31.53 -3.46 0.57
CA PRO A 13 30.54 -2.52 1.06
C PRO A 13 30.22 -2.93 2.49
N ASP A 14 30.85 -2.22 3.42
CA ASP A 14 30.37 -1.79 4.73
C ASP A 14 29.10 -2.52 5.19
N GLU A 15 29.24 -3.41 6.17
CA GLU A 15 28.17 -4.11 6.93
C GLU A 15 26.80 -4.27 6.24
N THR A 16 26.79 -4.77 5.00
CA THR A 16 25.54 -4.93 4.24
C THR A 16 24.95 -6.32 4.48
N THR A 17 23.78 -6.38 5.12
CA THR A 17 23.01 -7.61 5.29
C THR A 17 22.74 -8.24 3.91
N VAL A 18 23.03 -9.53 3.77
CA VAL A 18 22.83 -10.28 2.52
C VAL A 18 21.88 -11.46 2.72
N TYR A 19 20.95 -11.61 1.78
CA TYR A 19 19.93 -12.66 1.82
C TYR A 19 20.21 -13.76 0.81
N THR A 20 19.83 -14.97 1.18
CA THR A 20 19.69 -16.09 0.23
C THR A 20 18.41 -15.91 -0.58
N THR A 21 18.32 -16.56 -1.74
CA THR A 21 17.08 -16.56 -2.53
C THR A 21 15.86 -17.05 -1.74
N ARG A 22 16.05 -18.01 -0.82
CA ARG A 22 14.97 -18.50 0.07
C ARG A 22 14.58 -17.46 1.12
N ALA A 23 15.56 -16.78 1.72
CA ALA A 23 15.28 -15.71 2.68
C ALA A 23 14.59 -14.52 2.01
N ALA A 24 15.04 -14.12 0.82
CA ALA A 24 14.40 -13.09 0.01
C ALA A 24 12.96 -13.48 -0.39
N ALA A 25 12.73 -14.73 -0.77
CA ALA A 25 11.37 -15.23 -1.08
C ALA A 25 10.44 -15.11 0.12
N ARG A 26 10.93 -15.48 1.31
CA ARG A 26 10.17 -15.33 2.56
C ARG A 26 9.90 -13.86 2.92
N LEU A 27 10.86 -12.97 2.68
CA LEU A 27 10.72 -11.53 2.94
C LEU A 27 9.76 -10.84 1.96
N LEU A 28 9.80 -11.24 0.68
CA LEU A 28 8.92 -10.71 -0.36
C LEU A 28 7.54 -11.36 -0.38
N GLY A 29 7.32 -12.43 0.39
CA GLY A 29 6.06 -13.20 0.37
C GLY A 29 5.80 -13.95 -0.94
N VAL A 30 6.85 -14.23 -1.74
CA VAL A 30 6.73 -14.91 -3.04
C VAL A 30 7.44 -16.25 -3.03
N SER A 31 7.24 -17.05 -4.10
CA SER A 31 7.92 -18.33 -4.25
C SER A 31 9.42 -18.16 -4.56
N VAL A 32 10.25 -19.16 -4.21
CA VAL A 32 11.68 -19.17 -4.56
C VAL A 32 11.92 -19.07 -6.07
N PRO A 33 11.17 -19.79 -6.94
CA PRO A 33 11.24 -19.58 -8.39
C PRO A 33 10.94 -18.15 -8.84
N THR A 34 9.97 -17.48 -8.21
CA THR A 34 9.65 -16.07 -8.51
C THR A 34 10.86 -15.17 -8.26
N VAL A 35 11.54 -15.33 -7.11
CA VAL A 35 12.76 -14.56 -6.84
C VAL A 35 13.88 -14.90 -7.83
N GLN A 36 14.00 -16.15 -8.26
CA GLN A 36 14.99 -16.55 -9.27
C GLN A 36 14.72 -15.86 -10.61
N GLN A 37 13.46 -15.87 -11.05
CA GLN A 37 13.03 -15.19 -12.27
C GLN A 37 13.28 -13.68 -12.18
N LEU A 38 12.96 -13.04 -11.06
CA LEU A 38 13.21 -11.61 -10.83
C LEU A 38 14.71 -11.26 -10.87
N VAL A 39 15.57 -12.16 -10.41
CA VAL A 39 17.02 -12.00 -10.52
C VAL A 39 17.49 -12.20 -11.97
N GLU A 40 16.93 -13.19 -12.67
CA GLU A 40 17.29 -13.52 -14.06
C GLU A 40 16.86 -12.44 -15.06
N THR A 41 15.71 -11.79 -14.83
CA THR A 41 15.23 -10.65 -15.62
C THR A 41 15.91 -9.34 -15.25
N GLY A 42 16.76 -9.34 -14.21
CA GLY A 42 17.45 -8.15 -13.71
C GLY A 42 16.58 -7.20 -12.87
N ALA A 43 15.35 -7.60 -12.54
CA ALA A 43 14.46 -6.83 -11.66
C ALA A 43 15.00 -6.74 -10.21
N ILE A 44 15.73 -7.77 -9.75
CA ILE A 44 16.46 -7.76 -8.47
C ILE A 44 17.95 -8.02 -8.73
N ALA A 45 18.80 -7.07 -8.36
CA ALA A 45 20.24 -7.25 -8.45
C ALA A 45 20.72 -8.34 -7.46
N ALA A 46 21.50 -9.29 -7.97
CA ALA A 46 22.10 -10.37 -7.17
C ALA A 46 23.40 -10.84 -7.82
N TRP A 47 24.26 -11.50 -7.04
CA TRP A 47 25.45 -12.17 -7.58
C TRP A 47 25.52 -13.63 -7.16
N LYS A 48 26.31 -14.42 -7.90
CA LYS A 48 26.66 -15.79 -7.51
C LYS A 48 28.00 -15.76 -6.79
N THR A 49 28.08 -16.48 -5.68
CA THR A 49 29.33 -16.81 -5.01
C THR A 49 30.08 -17.88 -5.79
N ALA A 50 31.38 -18.07 -5.53
CA ALA A 50 32.19 -19.11 -6.16
C ALA A 50 31.58 -20.54 -6.04
N GLY A 51 30.77 -20.79 -5.00
CA GLY A 51 30.02 -22.04 -4.80
C GLY A 51 28.66 -22.11 -5.51
N GLY A 52 28.33 -21.18 -6.41
CA GLY A 52 27.09 -21.20 -7.21
C GLY A 52 25.83 -20.68 -6.50
N HIS A 53 25.89 -20.40 -5.19
CA HIS A 53 24.76 -19.82 -4.46
C HIS A 53 24.59 -18.34 -4.78
N ARG A 54 23.33 -17.93 -5.00
CA ARG A 54 22.95 -16.52 -5.16
C ARG A 54 22.94 -15.79 -3.82
N ARG A 55 23.38 -14.53 -3.84
CA ARG A 55 23.32 -13.57 -2.74
C ARG A 55 22.64 -12.31 -3.24
N ILE A 56 21.66 -11.86 -2.47
CA ILE A 56 20.83 -10.70 -2.77
C ILE A 56 21.12 -9.68 -1.67
N PRO A 57 21.69 -8.50 -1.99
CA PRO A 57 21.93 -7.49 -0.97
C PRO A 57 20.59 -6.93 -0.49
N GLU A 58 20.49 -6.61 0.80
CA GLU A 58 19.30 -5.99 1.40
C GLU A 58 18.85 -4.75 0.63
N SER A 59 19.80 -3.93 0.16
CA SER A 59 19.52 -2.75 -0.65
C SER A 59 18.81 -3.07 -1.98
N ALA A 60 19.13 -4.18 -2.65
CA ALA A 60 18.43 -4.58 -3.87
C ALA A 60 17.01 -5.05 -3.58
N LEU A 61 16.82 -5.74 -2.45
CA LEU A 61 15.50 -6.16 -1.99
C LEU A 61 14.64 -4.94 -1.63
N HIS A 62 15.19 -4.00 -0.86
CA HIS A 62 14.53 -2.75 -0.51
C HIS A 62 14.24 -1.88 -1.73
N ASN A 63 15.12 -1.83 -2.72
CA ASN A 63 14.87 -1.09 -3.95
C ASN A 63 13.75 -1.73 -4.78
N TYR A 64 13.73 -3.05 -4.89
CA TYR A 64 12.62 -3.77 -5.52
C TYR A 64 11.30 -3.55 -4.77
N LEU A 65 11.33 -3.65 -3.44
CA LEU A 65 10.20 -3.32 -2.57
C LEU A 65 9.74 -1.89 -2.80
N ARG A 66 10.61 -0.88 -2.82
CA ARG A 66 10.22 0.53 -3.07
C ARG A 66 9.59 0.76 -4.45
N ARG A 67 10.00 0.00 -5.47
CA ARG A 67 9.52 0.16 -6.85
C ARG A 67 8.25 -0.62 -7.15
N HIS A 68 7.99 -1.70 -6.41
CA HIS A 68 6.94 -2.66 -6.75
C HIS A 68 6.01 -3.05 -5.59
N LEU A 69 6.36 -2.69 -4.35
CA LEU A 69 5.45 -2.64 -3.21
C LEU A 69 5.28 -1.18 -2.75
N PRO A 70 4.06 -0.70 -2.47
CA PRO A 70 3.88 0.61 -1.86
C PRO A 70 4.43 0.58 -0.42
N THR A 71 5.71 0.86 -0.26
CA THR A 71 6.33 1.14 1.04
C THR A 71 6.61 2.64 1.08
N GLU A 72 5.80 3.35 1.87
CA GLU A 72 5.93 4.79 2.11
C GLU A 72 7.37 5.18 2.48
N SER A 73 7.80 6.34 1.95
CA SER A 73 9.07 7.06 2.14
C SER A 73 10.28 6.63 1.28
N ALA A 74 10.34 7.21 0.09
CA ALA A 74 11.46 8.09 -0.22
C ALA A 74 10.94 9.53 -0.11
N ALA A 75 11.46 10.26 0.87
CA ALA A 75 11.20 11.67 1.10
C ALA A 75 11.67 12.53 -0.07
N ASP A 76 11.11 13.74 -0.12
CA ASP A 76 11.81 14.95 -0.53
C ASP A 76 12.51 14.91 -1.89
N THR A 77 11.73 15.25 -2.92
CA THR A 77 12.15 16.34 -3.79
C THR A 77 11.12 17.44 -3.74
N ALA A 78 11.38 18.40 -2.86
CA ALA A 78 11.03 19.81 -2.99
C ALA A 78 9.55 20.15 -3.29
N ASP A 79 8.71 20.13 -2.27
CA ASP A 79 7.91 21.33 -1.99
C ASP A 79 7.62 21.42 -0.49
N GLY A 80 7.84 22.59 0.08
CA GLY A 80 7.87 22.79 1.52
C GLY A 80 6.50 22.63 2.19
N SER A 81 6.55 22.28 3.48
CA SER A 81 5.52 22.33 4.53
C SER A 81 4.62 21.08 4.72
N HIS A 82 4.54 20.65 6.00
CA HIS A 82 3.58 19.73 6.67
C HIS A 82 4.03 18.27 6.94
N GLY A 83 5.08 18.09 7.76
CA GLY A 83 5.47 16.81 8.37
C GLY A 83 4.60 16.38 9.58
N GLY A 84 3.27 16.33 9.41
CA GLY A 84 2.33 15.82 10.40
C GLY A 84 1.87 14.38 10.13
N PRO A 85 1.18 13.72 11.09
CA PRO A 85 0.62 12.39 10.87
C PRO A 85 -0.39 12.42 9.71
N LYS A 86 -0.26 11.46 8.79
CA LYS A 86 -1.14 11.30 7.63
C LYS A 86 -2.06 10.11 7.84
N CYS A 87 -3.31 10.24 7.41
CA CYS A 87 -4.26 9.13 7.36
C CYS A 87 -3.96 8.24 6.16
N SER A 88 -3.88 6.94 6.39
CA SER A 88 -3.69 5.93 5.35
C SER A 88 -5.03 5.52 4.74
N LEU A 89 -5.13 5.57 3.41
CA LEU A 89 -6.30 5.17 2.63
C LEU A 89 -5.93 4.02 1.73
N VAL A 90 -6.64 2.89 1.83
CA VAL A 90 -6.58 1.82 0.83
C VAL A 90 -7.79 1.95 -0.09
N MET A 91 -7.57 1.97 -1.40
CA MET A 91 -8.64 2.00 -2.40
C MET A 91 -8.51 0.82 -3.35
N SER A 92 -9.57 0.01 -3.44
CA SER A 92 -9.72 -1.01 -4.48
C SER A 92 -10.78 -0.59 -5.48
N SER A 93 -10.39 -0.44 -6.75
CA SER A 93 -11.30 -0.11 -7.86
C SER A 93 -10.58 -0.32 -9.20
N ASP A 94 -11.33 -0.21 -10.29
CA ASP A 94 -10.76 -0.10 -11.63
C ASP A 94 -9.74 1.07 -11.76
N ALA A 95 -8.84 0.93 -12.74
CA ALA A 95 -7.72 1.86 -12.96
C ALA A 95 -8.17 3.30 -13.26
N GLN A 96 -9.31 3.49 -13.92
CA GLN A 96 -9.82 4.81 -14.28
C GLN A 96 -10.29 5.56 -13.03
N THR A 97 -11.02 4.87 -12.14
CA THR A 97 -11.47 5.44 -10.87
C THR A 97 -10.29 5.77 -9.95
N ILE A 98 -9.28 4.90 -9.88
CA ILE A 98 -8.06 5.13 -9.11
C ILE A 98 -7.35 6.40 -9.60
N GLN A 99 -7.12 6.53 -10.91
CA GLN A 99 -6.44 7.69 -11.50
C GLN A 99 -7.19 9.00 -11.23
N LEU A 100 -8.52 8.98 -11.33
CA LEU A 100 -9.37 10.13 -10.99
C LEU A 100 -9.18 10.55 -9.53
N CYS A 101 -9.19 9.58 -8.61
CA CYS A 101 -9.02 9.86 -7.18
C CYS A 101 -7.60 10.34 -6.86
N GLU A 102 -6.57 9.75 -7.45
CA GLU A 102 -5.18 10.19 -7.30
C GLU A 102 -4.99 11.65 -7.71
N ALA A 103 -5.50 12.03 -8.89
CA ALA A 103 -5.43 13.40 -9.38
C ALA A 103 -6.14 14.37 -8.43
N ALA A 104 -7.34 14.02 -7.97
CA ALA A 104 -8.12 14.85 -7.07
C ALA A 104 -7.46 15.01 -5.68
N LEU A 105 -6.86 13.95 -5.14
CA LEU A 105 -6.19 13.98 -3.84
C LEU A 105 -4.95 14.87 -3.83
N LEU A 106 -4.20 14.91 -4.93
CA LEU A 106 -3.06 15.83 -5.09
C LEU A 106 -3.49 17.29 -4.99
N GLU A 107 -4.65 17.64 -5.56
CA GLU A 107 -5.18 19.00 -5.52
C GLU A 107 -5.70 19.40 -4.12
N TRP A 108 -6.28 18.45 -3.36
CA TRP A 108 -6.95 18.77 -2.11
C TRP A 108 -6.01 19.02 -0.92
N ARG A 109 -4.74 18.62 -1.04
CA ARG A 109 -3.70 18.76 0.00
C ARG A 109 -4.16 18.23 1.37
N LEU A 110 -4.94 17.15 1.38
CA LEU A 110 -5.33 16.47 2.62
C LEU A 110 -4.12 15.76 3.25
N PRO A 111 -4.05 15.63 4.59
CA PRO A 111 -3.01 14.85 5.26
C PRO A 111 -3.33 13.36 5.10
N LEU A 112 -3.31 12.86 3.86
CA LEU A 112 -3.73 11.53 3.50
C LEU A 112 -2.69 10.88 2.56
N SER A 113 -2.50 9.59 2.72
CA SER A 113 -1.62 8.75 1.92
C SER A 113 -2.44 7.65 1.28
N LEU A 114 -2.53 7.67 -0.05
CA LEU A 114 -3.31 6.69 -0.82
C LEU A 114 -2.45 5.47 -1.15
N ILE A 115 -2.99 4.29 -0.91
CA ILE A 115 -2.52 3.00 -1.37
C ILE A 115 -3.56 2.46 -2.35
N ALA A 116 -3.28 2.60 -3.63
CA ALA A 116 -4.15 2.14 -4.70
C ALA A 116 -3.91 0.65 -5.00
N CYS A 117 -5.00 -0.12 -5.06
CA CYS A 117 -5.00 -1.54 -5.35
C CYS A 117 -5.92 -1.79 -6.55
N PRO A 118 -5.38 -2.12 -7.74
CA PRO A 118 -6.21 -2.47 -8.89
C PRO A 118 -6.96 -3.80 -8.73
N ALA A 119 -6.56 -4.62 -7.75
CA ALA A 119 -7.16 -5.93 -7.46
C ALA A 119 -7.58 -6.03 -5.98
N ASP A 120 -8.77 -6.58 -5.74
CA ASP A 120 -9.38 -6.62 -4.40
C ASP A 120 -8.60 -7.47 -3.39
N TYR A 121 -7.93 -8.53 -3.85
CA TYR A 121 -7.10 -9.36 -2.98
C TYR A 121 -5.89 -8.59 -2.44
N ASP A 122 -5.26 -7.76 -3.27
CA ASP A 122 -4.14 -6.91 -2.85
C ASP A 122 -4.60 -5.87 -1.82
N ALA A 123 -5.82 -5.34 -2.00
CA ALA A 123 -6.44 -4.46 -1.01
C ALA A 123 -6.64 -5.17 0.32
N LEU A 124 -7.21 -6.39 0.33
CA LEU A 124 -7.42 -7.16 1.56
C LEU A 124 -6.11 -7.51 2.29
N LEU A 125 -5.07 -7.92 1.54
CA LEU A 125 -3.75 -8.17 2.11
C LEU A 125 -3.19 -6.88 2.73
N THR A 126 -3.29 -5.77 2.02
CA THR A 126 -2.86 -4.46 2.51
C THR A 126 -3.62 -4.05 3.77
N ILE A 127 -4.93 -4.25 3.81
CA ILE A 127 -5.78 -3.94 4.97
C ILE A 127 -5.34 -4.74 6.20
N GLY A 128 -5.11 -6.05 6.04
CA GLY A 128 -4.67 -6.92 7.13
C GLY A 128 -3.26 -6.56 7.65
N LEU A 129 -2.36 -6.16 6.76
CA LEU A 129 -0.97 -5.84 7.11
C LEU A 129 -0.79 -4.43 7.67
N ARG A 130 -1.49 -3.44 7.10
CA ARG A 130 -1.28 -2.02 7.37
C ARG A 130 -2.30 -1.42 8.32
N ARG A 131 -3.45 -2.09 8.52
CA ARG A 131 -4.58 -1.61 9.33
C ARG A 131 -4.90 -0.14 9.03
N PRO A 132 -5.28 0.17 7.78
CA PRO A 132 -5.42 1.54 7.32
C PRO A 132 -6.52 2.30 8.06
N ASP A 133 -6.44 3.61 8.01
CA ASP A 133 -7.43 4.50 8.60
C ASP A 133 -8.74 4.51 7.83
N ILE A 134 -8.64 4.36 6.51
CA ILE A 134 -9.76 4.40 5.57
C ILE A 134 -9.62 3.27 4.56
N VAL A 135 -10.73 2.59 4.27
CA VAL A 135 -10.86 1.61 3.19
C VAL A 135 -11.97 2.03 2.25
N VAL A 136 -11.70 2.00 0.96
CA VAL A 136 -12.68 2.18 -0.10
C VAL A 136 -12.61 0.95 -1.01
N MET A 137 -13.72 0.24 -1.21
CA MET A 137 -13.75 -0.95 -2.05
C MET A 137 -14.87 -0.87 -3.06
N ASP A 138 -14.55 -1.18 -4.30
CA ASP A 138 -15.50 -1.31 -5.39
C ASP A 138 -16.30 -2.61 -5.26
N LEU A 139 -17.62 -2.51 -5.37
CA LEU A 139 -18.54 -3.64 -5.31
C LEU A 139 -18.67 -4.34 -6.66
N ASP A 140 -18.35 -3.65 -7.75
CA ASP A 140 -18.39 -4.21 -9.11
C ASP A 140 -17.04 -4.82 -9.54
N GLY A 141 -16.08 -4.92 -8.59
CA GLY A 141 -14.78 -5.52 -8.83
C GLY A 141 -14.87 -7.00 -9.18
N ASP A 142 -13.96 -7.45 -10.05
CA ASP A 142 -13.85 -8.85 -10.43
C ASP A 142 -12.99 -9.65 -9.45
N GLY A 143 -13.47 -10.83 -9.06
CA GLY A 143 -12.68 -11.86 -8.40
C GLY A 143 -12.88 -12.02 -6.89
N LEU A 144 -13.47 -11.04 -6.19
CA LEU A 144 -13.80 -11.13 -4.76
C LEU A 144 -15.25 -10.68 -4.50
N ASP A 145 -15.91 -11.31 -3.53
CA ASP A 145 -17.17 -10.81 -2.99
C ASP A 145 -16.91 -9.63 -2.02
N ALA A 146 -16.89 -8.42 -2.58
CA ALA A 146 -16.62 -7.18 -1.85
C ALA A 146 -17.64 -6.91 -0.74
N HIS A 147 -18.91 -7.33 -0.90
CA HIS A 147 -19.92 -7.23 0.17
C HIS A 147 -19.48 -8.02 1.41
N LYS A 148 -19.14 -9.30 1.24
CA LYS A 148 -18.66 -10.13 2.35
C LYS A 148 -17.36 -9.61 2.93
N ALA A 149 -16.47 -9.08 2.09
CA ALA A 149 -15.22 -8.48 2.53
C ALA A 149 -15.45 -7.28 3.45
N LEU A 150 -16.31 -6.34 3.05
CA LEU A 150 -16.67 -5.16 3.84
C LEU A 150 -17.35 -5.54 5.16
N CYS A 151 -18.28 -6.50 5.15
CA CYS A 151 -18.89 -7.02 6.38
C CYS A 151 -17.84 -7.57 7.36
N ARG A 152 -16.83 -8.30 6.86
CA ARG A 152 -15.74 -8.86 7.67
C ARG A 152 -14.81 -7.78 8.21
N ILE A 153 -14.47 -6.78 7.39
CA ILE A 153 -13.65 -5.64 7.82
C ILE A 153 -14.35 -4.90 8.97
N VAL A 154 -15.64 -4.60 8.81
CA VAL A 154 -16.43 -3.88 9.83
C VAL A 154 -16.53 -4.66 11.14
N SER A 155 -16.68 -5.98 11.04
CA SER A 155 -16.83 -6.88 12.20
C SER A 155 -15.51 -7.21 12.89
N ASN A 156 -14.36 -6.89 12.29
CA ASN A 156 -13.05 -7.19 12.87
C ASN A 156 -12.69 -6.16 13.97
N PRO A 157 -12.51 -6.58 15.24
CA PRO A 157 -12.14 -5.68 16.33
C PRO A 157 -10.84 -4.91 16.08
N GLU A 158 -9.88 -5.54 15.38
CA GLU A 158 -8.59 -4.92 15.05
C GLU A 158 -8.70 -3.78 14.03
N LEU A 159 -9.84 -3.70 13.32
CA LEU A 159 -10.16 -2.66 12.34
C LEU A 159 -11.34 -1.80 12.80
N SER A 160 -11.68 -1.83 14.10
CA SER A 160 -12.78 -1.03 14.67
C SER A 160 -12.62 0.48 14.46
N GLY A 161 -11.37 0.96 14.39
CA GLY A 161 -11.05 2.36 14.13
C GLY A 161 -11.05 2.76 12.64
N CYS A 162 -11.16 1.79 11.74
CA CYS A 162 -11.11 1.99 10.29
C CYS A 162 -12.46 2.51 9.76
N GLN A 163 -12.41 3.58 8.97
CA GLN A 163 -13.56 4.09 8.22
C GLN A 163 -13.70 3.32 6.91
N VAL A 164 -14.91 2.93 6.54
CA VAL A 164 -15.12 2.00 5.42
C VAL A 164 -16.14 2.60 4.46
N ALA A 165 -15.82 2.56 3.17
CA ALA A 165 -16.70 2.99 2.10
C ALA A 165 -16.77 1.96 0.97
N ALA A 166 -17.92 1.91 0.31
CA ALA A 166 -18.20 1.10 -0.85
C ALA A 166 -18.43 2.00 -2.09
N LEU A 167 -17.91 1.57 -3.23
CA LEU A 167 -18.21 2.16 -4.54
C LEU A 167 -19.08 1.20 -5.34
N ALA A 168 -20.07 1.71 -6.06
CA ALA A 168 -20.87 0.91 -6.99
C ALA A 168 -21.26 1.72 -8.22
N THR A 169 -21.37 1.09 -9.37
CA THR A 169 -21.94 1.67 -10.58
C THR A 169 -23.44 1.83 -10.44
N ALA A 170 -24.02 2.85 -11.08
CA ALA A 170 -25.48 3.00 -11.09
C ALA A 170 -26.23 1.84 -11.79
N SER A 171 -25.50 1.00 -12.54
CA SER A 171 -26.03 -0.18 -13.24
C SER A 171 -26.07 -1.44 -12.39
N SER A 172 -25.27 -1.55 -11.32
CA SER A 172 -25.51 -2.60 -10.33
C SER A 172 -26.84 -2.29 -9.63
N HIS A 173 -27.70 -3.31 -9.56
CA HIS A 173 -29.16 -3.19 -9.42
C HIS A 173 -29.64 -2.33 -8.23
N VAL A 174 -30.96 -2.16 -8.11
CA VAL A 174 -31.73 -1.33 -7.14
C VAL A 174 -31.31 -1.47 -5.66
N ASP A 175 -30.44 -2.41 -5.33
CA ASP A 175 -29.99 -2.75 -3.99
C ASP A 175 -28.46 -2.95 -3.89
N ALA A 176 -27.66 -2.25 -4.72
CA ALA A 176 -26.20 -2.43 -4.75
C ALA A 176 -25.49 -2.30 -3.39
N PHE A 177 -26.08 -1.61 -2.42
CA PHE A 177 -25.55 -1.46 -1.06
C PHE A 177 -26.32 -2.27 0.00
N SER A 178 -27.30 -3.06 -0.42
CA SER A 178 -28.15 -3.84 0.48
C SER A 178 -27.34 -4.90 1.22
N GLY A 179 -27.60 -5.03 2.52
CA GLY A 179 -26.88 -5.96 3.39
C GLY A 179 -25.50 -5.49 3.84
N LEU A 180 -25.03 -4.30 3.42
CA LEU A 180 -23.85 -3.68 4.01
C LEU A 180 -24.16 -3.14 5.42
N PRO A 181 -23.20 -3.22 6.35
CA PRO A 181 -23.36 -2.64 7.68
C PRO A 181 -23.57 -1.12 7.61
N ALA A 182 -24.35 -0.56 8.53
CA ALA A 182 -24.63 0.89 8.59
C ALA A 182 -23.37 1.78 8.72
N ARG A 183 -22.22 1.22 9.09
CA ARG A 183 -20.94 1.93 9.18
C ARG A 183 -20.24 2.11 7.82
N VAL A 184 -20.74 1.47 6.76
CA VAL A 184 -20.17 1.56 5.41
C VAL A 184 -20.79 2.75 4.69
N ALA A 185 -19.98 3.77 4.40
CA ALA A 185 -20.40 4.87 3.52
C ALA A 185 -20.54 4.34 2.08
N CYS A 186 -21.51 4.85 1.32
CA CYS A 186 -21.84 4.30 0.00
C CYS A 186 -21.78 5.42 -1.05
N PHE A 187 -21.03 5.20 -2.13
CA PHE A 187 -20.88 6.16 -3.22
C PHE A 187 -21.16 5.50 -4.56
N TYR A 188 -21.93 6.18 -5.40
CA TYR A 188 -22.12 5.73 -6.78
C TYR A 188 -20.98 6.22 -7.69
N LYS A 189 -20.69 5.45 -8.73
CA LYS A 189 -19.86 5.84 -9.86
C LYS A 189 -20.75 6.47 -10.95
N PRO A 190 -20.33 7.59 -11.57
CA PRO A 190 -19.08 8.31 -11.32
C PRO A 190 -19.09 9.00 -9.94
N ILE A 191 -17.95 8.94 -9.24
CA ILE A 191 -17.83 9.46 -7.88
C ILE A 191 -18.05 10.98 -7.89
N ASP A 192 -18.98 11.48 -7.07
CA ASP A 192 -19.05 12.90 -6.76
C ASP A 192 -17.83 13.27 -5.89
N LEU A 193 -16.84 13.88 -6.54
CA LEU A 193 -15.58 14.28 -5.91
C LEU A 193 -15.78 15.27 -4.75
N LYS A 194 -16.84 16.07 -4.75
CA LYS A 194 -17.13 17.01 -3.66
C LYS A 194 -17.61 16.25 -2.42
N GLU A 195 -18.51 15.31 -2.61
CA GLU A 195 -19.01 14.45 -1.54
C GLU A 195 -17.89 13.57 -0.97
N PHE A 196 -17.11 12.94 -1.86
CA PHE A 196 -15.99 12.08 -1.49
C PHE A 196 -14.90 12.85 -0.72
N ARG A 197 -14.56 14.07 -1.17
CA ARG A 197 -13.67 14.96 -0.42
C ARG A 197 -14.19 15.25 0.98
N GLY A 198 -15.49 15.54 1.12
CA GLY A 198 -16.13 15.80 2.41
C GLY A 198 -15.97 14.60 3.36
N TYR A 199 -16.26 13.40 2.85
CA TYR A 199 -16.08 12.15 3.59
C TYR A 199 -14.63 11.93 4.04
N LEU A 200 -13.65 12.04 3.12
CA LEU A 200 -12.24 11.85 3.46
C LEU A 200 -11.75 12.90 4.45
N THR A 201 -12.20 14.15 4.33
CA THR A 201 -11.87 15.22 5.27
C THR A 201 -12.37 14.89 6.67
N ALA A 202 -13.62 14.43 6.79
CA ALA A 202 -14.20 14.01 8.07
C ALA A 202 -13.45 12.82 8.68
N CYS A 203 -13.05 11.83 7.85
CA CYS A 203 -12.24 10.70 8.28
C CYS A 203 -10.89 11.16 8.84
N CYS A 204 -10.18 12.04 8.12
CA CYS A 204 -8.89 12.56 8.56
C CYS A 204 -8.98 13.29 9.91
N LEU A 205 -10.01 14.13 10.08
CA LEU A 205 -10.25 14.83 11.35
C LEU A 205 -10.55 13.86 12.50
N SER A 206 -11.30 12.79 12.24
CA SER A 206 -11.60 11.75 13.22
C SER A 206 -10.33 11.05 13.71
N GLN A 207 -9.39 10.72 12.81
CA GLN A 207 -8.13 10.09 13.21
C GLN A 207 -7.19 11.04 13.94
N LEU A 208 -7.12 12.31 13.53
CA LEU A 208 -6.33 13.31 14.24
C LEU A 208 -6.79 13.49 15.70
N ARG A 209 -8.10 13.43 15.97
CA ARG A 209 -8.64 13.46 17.34
C ARG A 209 -8.22 12.25 18.17
N LYS A 210 -8.08 11.07 17.56
CA LYS A 210 -7.60 9.87 18.26
C LYS A 210 -6.11 9.95 18.59
N LEU A 211 -5.32 10.53 17.68
CA LEU A 211 -3.88 10.70 17.86
C LEU A 211 -3.53 11.82 18.84
N PHE A 212 -4.37 12.85 18.93
CA PHE A 212 -4.19 14.00 19.83
C PHE A 212 -5.47 14.31 20.63
N PRO A 213 -5.86 13.44 21.58
CA PRO A 213 -7.04 13.68 22.41
C PRO A 213 -6.90 14.96 23.27
N GLU A 214 -5.67 15.28 23.68
CA GLU A 214 -5.31 16.46 24.49
C GLU A 214 -5.60 17.79 23.79
N LEU A 215 -5.63 17.84 22.45
CA LEU A 215 -5.85 19.08 21.68
C LEU A 215 -7.34 19.42 21.46
N TYR A 216 -8.26 18.55 21.90
CA TYR A 216 -9.69 18.67 21.62
C TYR A 216 -10.59 18.44 22.85
N LEU A 217 -10.04 18.44 24.06
CA LEU A 217 -10.84 18.55 25.27
C LEU A 217 -11.40 19.98 25.38
N PRO A 218 -12.73 20.16 25.56
CA PRO A 218 -13.25 21.46 25.96
C PRO A 218 -12.77 21.79 27.37
N ASP A 219 -12.31 23.03 27.57
CA ASP A 219 -12.02 23.61 28.90
C ASP A 219 -13.23 23.51 29.85
#